data_AF-A0A370EWF5-F1
#
_entry.id   AF-A0A370EWF5-F1
#
_cell.length_a   1.000
_cell.length_b   1.000
_cell.length_c   1.000
_cell.angle_alpha   90.00
_cell.angle_beta   90.00
_cell.angle_gamma   90.00
#
_symmetry.space_group_name_H-M   'P 1'
#
loop_
_entity.id
_entity.type
_entity.pdbx_description
1 polymer ?
#
loop_
_entity_poly.entity_id
_entity_poly.type
_entity_poly.pdbx_seq_one_letter_code
_entity_poly.pdbx_strand_id
1 'polypeptide(L)' 'MKLFSLILSIIVFIVSLYFFVLKIDDIDSVNDIIYVSLLLVLMAICIVGVIINWEFFRQRKNKTFIFFVNNSFSKKREKK' A
#
# COMPACT_ATOMS: atom_id res chain seq x y z
N MET A 1 -1.37 -7.36 -11.86
CA MET A 1 0.11 -7.25 -11.86
C MET A 1 0.68 -6.20 -10.90
N LYS A 2 0.05 -5.03 -10.66
CA LYS A 2 0.57 -4.03 -9.67
C LYS A 2 -0.12 -4.03 -8.29
N LEU A 3 -1.33 -4.58 -8.19
CA LEU A 3 -1.98 -4.86 -6.89
C LEU A 3 -1.16 -5.83 -6.02
N PHE A 4 -0.39 -6.72 -6.66
CA PHE A 4 0.48 -7.68 -5.99
C PHE A 4 1.61 -6.97 -5.23
N SER A 5 2.22 -5.92 -5.78
CA SER A 5 3.20 -5.10 -5.07
C SER A 5 2.60 -4.36 -3.88
N LEU A 6 1.36 -3.89 -3.98
CA LEU A 6 0.67 -3.24 -2.86
C LEU A 6 0.37 -4.24 -1.73
N ILE A 7 -0.17 -5.42 -2.07
CA ILE A 7 -0.38 -6.49 -1.10
C ILE A 7 0.96 -6.89 -0.45
N LEU A 8 2.01 -7.06 -1.24
CA LEU A 8 3.33 -7.45 -0.75
C LEU A 8 3.89 -6.41 0.23
N SER A 9 3.79 -5.11 -0.09
CA SER A 9 4.25 -4.04 0.80
C SER A 9 3.46 -3.99 2.11
N ILE A 10 2.16 -4.26 2.08
CA ILE A 10 1.30 -4.31 3.28
C ILE A 10 1.67 -5.52 4.15
N ILE A 11 1.89 -6.69 3.54
CA ILE A 11 2.30 -7.89 4.27
C ILE A 11 3.65 -7.66 4.95
N VAL A 12 4.64 -7.15 4.22
CA VAL A 12 5.97 -6.86 4.77
C VAL A 12 5.88 -5.81 5.89
N PHE A 13 5.03 -4.81 5.75
CA PHE A 13 4.77 -3.83 6.82
C PHE A 13 4.20 -4.49 8.09
N ILE A 14 3.22 -5.39 7.96
CA ILE A 14 2.62 -6.09 9.10
C ILE A 14 3.66 -7.01 9.77
N VAL A 15 4.44 -7.75 8.99
CA VAL A 15 5.50 -8.63 9.52
C VAL A 15 6.57 -7.82 10.25
N SER A 16 6.99 -6.69 9.68
CA SER A 16 7.95 -5.77 10.32
C SER A 16 7.38 -5.21 11.62
N LEU A 17 6.12 -4.80 11.65
CA LEU A 17 5.48 -4.25 12.84
C LEU A 17 5.34 -5.32 13.94
N TYR A 18 5.00 -6.55 13.58
CA TYR A 18 4.96 -7.69 14.50
C TYR A 18 6.32 -7.95 15.13
N PHE A 19 7.38 -8.01 14.31
CA PHE A 19 8.74 -8.17 14.81
C PHE A 19 9.18 -7.00 15.69
N PHE A 20 8.80 -5.77 15.34
CA PHE A 20 9.11 -4.58 16.13
C PHE A 20 8.47 -4.63 17.52
N VAL A 21 7.19 -5.00 17.61
CA VAL A 21 6.49 -5.13 18.90
C VAL A 21 7.10 -6.23 19.77
N LEU A 22 7.51 -7.35 19.19
CA LEU A 22 8.16 -8.42 19.95
C LEU A 22 9.57 -8.04 20.45
N LYS A 23 10.33 -7.28 19.65
CA LYS A 23 11.71 -6.92 20.00
C LYS A 23 11.82 -5.72 20.94
N ILE A 24 10.73 -4.99 21.15
CA ILE A 24 10.72 -3.83 22.05
C ILE A 24 10.74 -4.23 23.53
N ASP A 25 10.36 -5.47 23.85
CA ASP A 25 10.32 -6.00 25.22
C ASP A 25 11.71 -6.49 25.68
N ASP A 26 12.55 -6.95 24.74
CA ASP A 26 13.87 -7.56 24.98
C ASP A 26 15.05 -6.65 24.55
N ILE A 27 15.10 -5.40 25.01
CA ILE A 27 16.22 -4.48 24.71
C ILE A 27 17.27 -4.47 25.82
N ASP A 28 18.12 -5.50 25.85
CA ASP A 28 19.24 -5.62 26.80
C ASP A 28 20.62 -5.54 26.13
N SER A 29 20.70 -5.66 24.80
CA SER A 29 21.99 -5.73 24.08
C SER A 29 22.11 -4.77 22.91
N VAL A 30 23.36 -4.43 22.58
CA VAL A 30 23.71 -3.58 21.42
C VAL A 30 23.20 -4.16 20.09
N ASN A 31 23.05 -5.49 20.04
CA ASN A 31 22.47 -6.18 18.90
C ASN A 31 20.99 -5.84 18.71
N ASP A 32 20.21 -5.70 19.79
CA ASP A 32 18.78 -5.34 19.70
C ASP A 32 18.61 -3.91 19.18
N ILE A 33 19.51 -3.00 19.55
CA ILE A 33 19.55 -1.64 18.99
C ILE A 33 19.75 -1.67 17.47
N ILE A 34 20.68 -2.49 16.98
CA ILE A 34 20.91 -2.64 15.53
C ILE A 34 19.68 -3.23 14.84
N TYR A 35 19.05 -4.25 15.44
CA TYR A 35 17.83 -4.86 14.92
C TYR A 35 16.66 -3.87 14.84
N VAL A 36 16.45 -3.08 15.89
CA VAL A 36 15.42 -2.04 15.95
C VAL A 36 15.67 -0.98 14.88
N SER A 37 16.92 -0.57 14.67
CA SER A 37 17.28 0.39 13.60
C SER A 37 17.01 -0.19 12.20
N LEU A 38 17.28 -1.48 11.99
CA LEU A 38 17.01 -2.18 10.74
C LEU A 38 15.51 -2.28 10.46
N LEU A 39 14.72 -2.59 11.50
CA LEU A 39 13.26 -2.60 11.46
C LEU A 39 12.71 -1.23 11.07
N LEU A 40 13.26 -0.16 11.63
CA LEU A 40 12.85 1.22 11.34
C LEU A 40 13.10 1.58 9.86
N VAL A 41 14.27 1.20 9.32
CA VAL A 41 14.58 1.38 7.89
C VAL A 41 13.64 0.55 7.01
N LEU A 42 13.36 -0.70 7.38
CA LEU A 42 12.44 -1.56 6.64
C LEU A 42 11.02 -0.97 6.59
N MET A 43 10.57 -0.40 7.70
CA MET A 43 9.27 0.27 7.84
C MET A 43 9.21 1.54 6.97
N ALA A 44 10.28 2.33 6.91
CA ALA A 44 10.39 3.49 6.02
C ALA A 44 10.31 3.09 4.53
N ILE A 45 11.02 2.02 4.13
CA ILE A 45 10.98 1.52 2.74
C ILE A 45 9.57 1.01 2.39
N CYS A 46 8.86 0.37 3.33
CA CYS A 46 7.47 -0.05 3.15
C CYS A 46 6.53 1.14 2.90
N ILE A 47 6.71 2.25 3.64
CA ILE A 47 5.90 3.47 3.45
C ILE A 47 6.15 4.07 2.07
N VAL A 48 7.42 4.16 1.64
CA VAL A 48 7.77 4.65 0.30
C VAL A 48 7.15 3.78 -0.79
N GLY A 49 7.21 2.45 -0.64
CA GLY A 49 6.57 1.50 -1.57
C GLY A 49 5.05 1.68 -1.67
N VAL A 50 4.38 1.93 -0.54
CA VAL A 50 2.94 2.21 -0.50
C VAL A 50 2.62 3.55 -1.18
N ILE A 51 3.38 4.61 -0.91
CA ILE A 51 3.16 5.95 -1.49
C ILE A 51 3.29 5.90 -3.01
N ILE A 52 4.37 5.31 -3.54
CA ILE A 52 4.59 5.17 -4.98
C ILE A 52 3.42 4.39 -5.60
N ASN A 53 3.01 3.27 -5.01
CA ASN A 53 1.91 2.50 -5.59
C ASN A 53 0.53 3.21 -5.47
N TRP A 54 0.32 4.00 -4.42
CA TRP A 54 -0.95 4.72 -4.18
C TRP A 54 -1.18 5.86 -5.15
N GLU A 55 -0.14 6.66 -5.45
CA GLU A 55 -0.20 7.75 -6.45
C GLU A 55 -0.66 7.24 -7.83
N PHE A 56 -0.13 6.09 -8.26
CA PHE A 56 -0.54 5.46 -9.52
C PHE A 56 -1.97 4.91 -9.48
N PHE A 57 -2.45 4.45 -8.33
CA PHE A 57 -3.83 3.95 -8.20
C PHE A 57 -4.87 5.07 -8.26
N ARG A 58 -4.56 6.24 -7.68
CA ARG A 58 -5.44 7.42 -7.68
C ARG A 58 -5.69 7.95 -9.10
N GLN A 59 -4.70 7.90 -9.99
CA GLN A 59 -4.88 8.32 -11.39
C GLN A 59 -5.78 7.36 -12.21
N ARG A 60 -5.87 6.09 -11.83
CA ARG A 60 -6.63 5.08 -12.60
C ARG A 60 -8.14 5.10 -12.32
N LYS A 61 -8.56 5.47 -11.10
CA LYS A 61 -9.98 5.50 -10.70
C LYS A 61 -10.81 6.50 -11.52
N ASN A 62 -10.21 7.63 -11.90
CA ASN A 62 -10.91 8.70 -12.62
C ASN A 62 -11.30 8.27 -14.05
N LYS A 63 -10.48 7.44 -14.71
CA LYS A 63 -10.78 6.96 -16.07
C LYS A 63 -11.90 5.93 -16.13
N THR A 64 -11.97 5.02 -15.15
CA THR A 64 -13.01 3.97 -15.13
C THR A 64 -14.38 4.51 -14.75
N PHE A 65 -14.47 5.48 -13.83
CA PHE A 65 -15.75 6.08 -13.44
C PHE A 65 -16.40 6.88 -14.59
N ILE A 66 -15.59 7.64 -15.33
CA ILE A 66 -16.05 8.37 -16.52
C ILE A 66 -16.56 7.40 -17.59
N PHE A 67 -15.87 6.27 -17.80
CA PHE A 67 -16.29 5.26 -18.79
C PHE A 67 -17.58 4.55 -18.39
N PHE A 68 -17.82 4.32 -17.10
CA PHE A 68 -19.04 3.68 -16.60
C PHE A 68 -20.26 4.61 -16.65
N VAL A 69 -20.08 5.90 -16.39
CA VAL A 69 -21.15 6.90 -16.50
C VAL A 69 -21.55 7.17 -17.95
N ASN A 70 -20.59 7.21 -18.88
CA ASN A 70 -20.88 7.48 -20.29
C ASN A 70 -21.71 6.37 -20.96
N ASN A 71 -21.51 5.10 -20.58
CA ASN A 71 -22.28 4.00 -21.14
C ASN A 71 -23.74 3.96 -20.65
N SER A 72 -24.06 4.64 -19.54
CA SER A 72 -25.43 4.72 -19.02
C SER A 72 -26.29 5.76 -19.76
N PHE A 73 -25.66 6.78 -20.35
CA PHE A 73 -26.37 7.87 -21.03
C PHE A 73 -26.77 7.55 -22.48
N SER A 74 -26.21 6.49 -23.08
CA SER A 74 -26.48 6.11 -24.47
C SER A 74 -27.74 5.24 -24.66
N LYS A 75 -28.55 5.01 -23.62
CA LYS A 75 -29.79 4.20 -23.72
C LYS A 75 -31.10 5.01 -23.77
N LYS A 76 -31.05 6.35 -23.82
CA LYS A 76 -32.25 7.20 -23.69
C LYS A 76 -32.60 8.06 -24.92
N ARG A 77 -32.12 7.72 -26.12
CA ARG A 77 -32.51 8.41 -27.37
C ARG A 77 -32.86 7.45 -28.51
N GLU A 78 -33.84 6.59 -28.29
CA GLU A 78 -34.68 6.06 -29.38
C GLU A 78 -36.10 5.90 -28.83
N LYS A 79 -36.95 6.85 -29.24
CA LYS A 79 -38.44 6.85 -29.26
C LYS A 79 -38.93 8.27 -28.95
N LYS A 80 -38.98 9.12 -29.98
CA LYS A 80 -40.19 9.81 -30.36
C LYS A 80 -40.08 10.35 -31.77
#